data_AF-A0A9Q5TDB3-F1
#
_entry.id   AF-A0A9Q5TDB3-F1
#
_cell.length_a   1.000
_cell.length_b   1.000
_cell.length_c   1.000
_cell.angle_alpha   90.00
_cell.angle_beta   90.00
_cell.angle_gamma   90.00
#
_symmetry.space_group_name_H-M   'P 1'
#
loop_
_entity.id
_entity.type
_entity.pdbx_description
1 polymer ?
#
loop_
_entity_poly.entity_id
_entity_poly.type
_entity_poly.pdbx_seq_one_letter_code
_entity_poly.pdbx_strand_id
1 'polypeptide(L)' 'MKIVIVGGVAGGASAAARARRLSEDVSIVVFERGSDVSFANCGLPYHIGGKIPLRQSLILKTPEDFK' A
#
# COMPACT_ATOMS: atom_id res chain seq x y z
N MET A 1 9.67 20.01 -0.45
CA MET A 1 10.60 18.86 -0.62
C MET A 1 9.93 17.78 -1.47
N LYS A 2 10.68 16.93 -2.20
CA LYS A 2 10.12 15.82 -2.99
C LYS A 2 10.69 14.48 -2.51
N ILE A 3 9.81 13.52 -2.25
CA ILE A 3 10.15 12.16 -1.81
C ILE A 3 9.68 11.18 -2.87
N VAL A 4 10.60 10.33 -3.33
CA VAL A 4 10.31 9.23 -4.24
C VAL A 4 10.48 7.91 -3.48
N ILE A 5 9.45 7.07 -3.53
CA ILE A 5 9.42 5.77 -2.86
C ILE A 5 9.26 4.70 -3.93
N VAL A 6 10.14 3.69 -3.92
CA VAL A 6 10.08 2.55 -4.84
C VAL A 6 9.63 1.30 -4.05
N GLY A 7 8.49 0.75 -4.44
CA GLY A 7 7.71 -0.24 -3.71
C GLY A 7 6.62 0.42 -2.86
N GLY A 8 5.36 0.00 -3.02
CA GLY A 8 4.16 0.56 -2.41
C GLY A 8 3.38 -0.41 -1.52
N VAL A 9 3.96 -1.56 -1.16
CA VAL A 9 3.27 -2.60 -0.38
C VAL A 9 3.27 -2.30 1.12
N ALA A 10 4.24 -2.80 1.90
CA ALA A 10 4.26 -2.63 3.35
C ALA A 10 5.10 -1.42 3.77
N GLY A 11 6.42 -1.52 3.61
CA GLY A 11 7.35 -0.48 4.04
C GLY A 11 7.15 0.84 3.30
N GLY A 12 7.02 0.81 1.97
CA GLY A 12 6.87 2.03 1.17
C GLY A 12 5.55 2.77 1.41
N ALA A 13 4.42 2.05 1.54
CA ALA A 13 3.15 2.68 1.93
C ALA A 13 3.23 3.29 3.35
N SER A 14 3.90 2.60 4.28
CA SER A 14 4.09 3.10 5.65
C SER A 14 4.96 4.35 5.68
N ALA A 15 6.04 4.38 4.89
CA ALA A 15 6.90 5.54 4.74
C ALA A 15 6.16 6.73 4.12
N ALA A 16 5.37 6.50 3.06
CA ALA A 16 4.55 7.53 2.43
C ALA A 16 3.55 8.15 3.41
N ALA A 17 2.79 7.29 4.12
CA ALA A 17 1.83 7.74 5.12
C ALA A 17 2.50 8.52 6.26
N ARG A 18 3.69 8.08 6.72
CA ARG A 18 4.43 8.81 7.76
C ARG A 18 4.95 10.15 7.26
N ALA A 19 5.50 10.22 6.06
CA ALA A 19 5.98 11.47 5.45
C ALA A 19 4.85 12.50 5.35
N ARG A 20 3.66 12.10 4.88
CA ARG A 20 2.47 12.98 4.84
C ARG A 20 2.05 13.49 6.22
N ARG A 21 2.16 12.68 7.28
CA ARG A 21 1.83 13.14 8.65
C ARG A 21 2.87 14.10 9.23
N LEU A 22 4.11 14.04 8.76
CA LEU A 22 5.18 14.92 9.23
C LEU A 22 5.17 16.27 8.49
N SER A 23 4.65 16.29 7.27
CA SER A 23 4.58 17.49 6.45
C SER A 23 3.43 17.36 5.44
N GLU A 24 2.52 18.33 5.45
CA GLU A 24 1.41 18.39 4.48
C GLU A 24 1.86 18.97 3.13
N ASP A 25 2.99 19.68 3.10
CA ASP A 25 3.54 20.34 1.91
C ASP A 25 4.52 19.45 1.11
N VAL A 26 4.95 18.30 1.64
CA VAL A 26 5.84 17.40 0.92
C VAL A 26 5.12 16.74 -0.28
N SER A 27 5.81 16.74 -1.43
CA SER A 27 5.39 16.02 -2.63
C SER A 27 5.91 14.58 -2.54
N ILE A 28 5.00 13.60 -2.54
CA ILE A 28 5.32 12.17 -2.39
C ILE A 28 4.89 11.46 -3.67
N VAL A 29 5.80 10.70 -4.27
CA VAL A 29 5.51 9.84 -5.42
C VAL A 29 5.92 8.42 -5.07
N VAL A 30 4.99 7.47 -5.17
CA VAL A 30 5.22 6.05 -4.93
C VAL A 30 5.16 5.30 -6.26
N PHE A 31 6.20 4.56 -6.58
CA PHE A 31 6.24 3.64 -7.72
C PHE A 31 6.05 2.22 -7.21
N GLU A 32 4.98 1.56 -7.63
CA GLU A 32 4.73 0.13 -7.40
C GLU A 32 4.60 -0.57 -8.76
N ARG A 33 5.17 -1.77 -8.86
CA ARG A 33 5.11 -2.58 -10.08
C ARG A 33 3.77 -3.31 -10.19
N GLY A 34 3.23 -3.75 -9.05
CA GLY A 34 1.93 -4.40 -8.97
C GLY A 34 0.76 -3.43 -9.20
N SER A 35 -0.41 -4.01 -9.45
CA SER A 35 -1.67 -3.26 -9.57
C SER A 35 -2.18 -2.74 -8.22
N ASP A 36 -1.84 -3.44 -7.13
CA ASP A 36 -2.32 -3.15 -5.79
C ASP A 36 -1.22 -2.48 -4.95
N VAL A 37 -1.58 -1.43 -4.24
CA VAL A 37 -0.75 -0.81 -3.19
C VAL A 37 -1.25 -1.30 -1.83
N SER A 38 -0.40 -1.42 -0.82
CA SER A 38 -0.84 -1.87 0.52
C SER A 38 -1.60 -3.21 0.52
N PHE A 39 -0.95 -4.26 0.02
CA PHE A 39 -1.47 -5.62 0.00
C PHE A 39 -1.01 -6.44 1.22
N ALA A 40 -1.96 -7.10 1.89
CA ALA A 40 -1.69 -7.97 3.03
C ALA A 40 -1.24 -9.38 2.59
N ASN A 41 0.03 -9.49 2.19
CA ASN A 41 0.66 -10.76 1.84
C ASN A 41 0.52 -11.83 2.93
N CYS A 42 0.62 -11.44 4.20
CA CYS A 42 0.46 -12.35 5.35
C CYS A 42 -0.94 -12.99 5.40
N GLY A 43 -1.93 -12.39 4.75
CA GLY A 43 -3.30 -12.89 4.65
C GLY A 43 -3.51 -13.96 3.58
N LEU A 44 -2.59 -14.09 2.60
CA LEU A 44 -2.72 -15.04 1.48
C LEU A 44 -2.92 -16.51 1.91
N PRO A 45 -2.18 -17.04 2.90
CA PRO A 45 -2.38 -18.42 3.33
C PRO A 45 -3.81 -18.69 3.83
N TYR A 46 -4.43 -17.68 4.46
CA TYR A 46 -5.81 -17.80 4.94
C TYR A 46 -6.84 -17.70 3.82
N HIS A 47 -6.53 -17.00 2.73
CA HIS A 47 -7.35 -17.03 1.52
C HIS A 47 -7.27 -18.39 0.82
N ILE A 48 -6.05 -18.90 0.61
CA ILE A 48 -5.83 -20.23 0.03
C ILE A 48 -6.49 -21.32 0.89
N GLY A 49 -6.42 -21.18 2.21
CA GLY A 49 -7.09 -22.08 3.17
C GLY A 49 -8.60 -21.88 3.31
N GLY A 50 -9.23 -21.01 2.51
CA GLY A 50 -10.70 -20.79 2.51
C GLY A 50 -11.25 -19.99 3.70
N LYS A 51 -10.42 -19.60 4.67
CA LYS A 51 -10.84 -18.77 5.82
C LYS A 51 -11.12 -17.32 5.43
N ILE A 52 -10.45 -16.83 4.39
CA ILE A 52 -10.73 -15.54 3.75
C ILE A 52 -11.32 -15.84 2.36
N PRO A 53 -12.64 -15.75 2.16
CA PRO A 53 -13.26 -16.19 0.92
C PRO A 53 -12.88 -15.32 -0.29
N LEU A 54 -12.71 -14.00 -0.09
CA LEU A 54 -12.50 -13.04 -1.15
C LEU A 54 -11.06 -12.51 -1.12
N ARG A 55 -10.34 -12.61 -2.23
CA ARG A 55 -8.99 -12.04 -2.36
C ARG A 55 -8.99 -10.52 -2.15
N GLN A 56 -10.02 -9.82 -2.59
CA GLN A 56 -10.17 -8.37 -2.40
C GLN A 56 -10.09 -7.97 -0.91
N SER A 57 -10.47 -8.85 0.03
CA SER A 57 -10.32 -8.57 1.46
C SER A 57 -8.87 -8.45 1.93
N LEU A 58 -7.89 -8.79 1.08
CA LEU A 58 -6.45 -8.64 1.35
C LEU A 58 -5.87 -7.33 0.81
N ILE A 59 -6.65 -6.55 0.05
CA ILE A 59 -6.24 -5.25 -0.49
C ILE A 59 -6.72 -4.19 0.49
N LEU A 60 -5.80 -3.51 1.17
CA LEU A 60 -6.19 -2.51 2.18
C LEU A 60 -6.43 -1.14 1.55
N LYS A 61 -5.69 -0.84 0.48
CA LYS A 61 -5.79 0.40 -0.29
C LYS A 61 -5.60 0.12 -1.77
N THR A 62 -6.13 1.01 -2.58
CA THR A 62 -5.97 1.06 -4.03
C THR A 62 -5.26 2.36 -4.40
N PRO A 63 -4.63 2.46 -5.59
CA PRO A 63 -4.06 3.73 -6.05
C PRO A 63 -5.08 4.87 -6.06
N GLU A 64 -6.36 4.57 -6.29
CA GLU A 64 -7.48 5.51 -6.28
C GLU A 64 -7.72 6.15 -4.91
N ASP A 65 -7.42 5.44 -3.81
CA ASP A 65 -7.55 5.97 -2.45
C ASP A 65 -6.56 7.10 -2.13
N PHE A 66 -5.55 7.32 -2.99
CA PHE A 66 -4.49 8.31 -2.82
C PHE A 66 -4.50 9.43 -3.87
N LYS A 67 -5.51 9.47 -4.74
CA LYS A 67 -5.71 10.56 -5.70
C LYS A 67 -6.31 11.81 -5.05
#